data_AF-A0A518BA89-F1
#
_entry.id   AF-A0A518BA89-F1
#
_cell.length_a   1.000
_cell.length_b   1.000
_cell.length_c   1.000
_cell.angle_alpha   90.00
_cell.angle_beta   90.00
_cell.angle_gamma   90.00
#
_symmetry.space_group_name_H-M   'P 1'
#
loop_
_entity.id
_entity.type
_entity.pdbx_description
1 polymer ?
#
loop_
_entity_poly.entity_id
_entity_poly.type
_entity_poly.pdbx_seq_one_letter_code
_entity_poly.pdbx_strand_id
1 'polypeptide(L)'
;MPRILFTWELGRGLGHLLPHRRTVEALRERGDEVFFASRNLQAMEKVFVGLGVRYLQAPFKCSPPTHPIEKTVAFAHVRTDR
;
A
#
# COMPACT_ATOMS: atom_id res chain seq x y z
N MET A 1 -4.10 -24.85 6.60
CA MET A 1 -4.01 -23.71 5.67
C MET A 1 -4.40 -22.42 6.38
N PRO A 2 -3.42 -21.69 6.93
CA PRO A 2 -3.58 -20.33 7.45
C PRO A 2 -4.12 -19.31 6.43
N ARG A 3 -4.78 -18.27 6.94
CA ARG A 3 -5.24 -17.11 6.19
C ARG A 3 -4.53 -15.86 6.73
N ILE A 4 -3.76 -15.19 5.88
CA ILE A 4 -2.87 -14.09 6.27
C ILE A 4 -3.29 -12.82 5.55
N LEU A 5 -3.53 -11.75 6.32
CA LEU A 5 -3.89 -10.44 5.79
C LEU A 5 -2.74 -9.46 5.96
N PHE A 6 -2.28 -8.88 4.86
CA PHE A 6 -1.43 -7.70 4.84
C PHE A 6 -2.30 -6.45 4.68
N THR A 7 -2.03 -5.42 5.47
CA THR A 7 -2.73 -4.12 5.40
C THR A 7 -1.77 -3.05 4.89
N TRP A 8 -2.22 -2.26 3.91
CA TRP A 8 -1.44 -1.17 3.34
C TRP A 8 -2.33 0.05 3.06
N GLU A 9 -2.28 1.05 3.94
CA GLU A 9 -3.27 2.14 3.91
C GLU A 9 -2.95 3.25 2.91
N LEU A 10 -1.69 3.44 2.52
CA LEU A 10 -1.28 4.70 1.90
C LEU A 10 -1.46 4.77 0.37
N GLY A 11 -1.62 3.66 -0.34
CA GLY A 11 -1.96 3.60 -1.77
C GLY A 11 -1.02 4.32 -2.75
N ARG A 12 -0.01 5.05 -2.27
CA ARG A 12 1.01 5.79 -3.02
C ARG A 12 2.40 5.29 -2.60
N GLY A 13 3.24 5.00 -3.59
CA GLY A 13 4.58 4.45 -3.40
C GLY A 13 4.57 2.93 -3.24
N LEU A 14 5.14 2.21 -4.21
CA LEU A 14 5.29 0.74 -4.17
C LEU A 14 6.57 0.28 -3.47
N GLY A 15 7.48 1.21 -3.14
CA GLY A 15 8.81 0.91 -2.61
C GLY A 15 8.80 0.07 -1.33
N HIS A 16 7.79 0.25 -0.48
CA HIS A 16 7.66 -0.52 0.77
C HIS A 16 7.01 -1.89 0.57
N LEU A 17 6.37 -2.15 -0.58
CA LEU A 17 5.68 -3.41 -0.85
C LEU A 17 6.58 -4.43 -1.53
N LEU A 18 7.55 -3.97 -2.34
CA LEU A 18 8.52 -4.83 -3.02
C LEU A 18 9.30 -5.77 -2.08
N PRO A 19 9.77 -5.32 -0.89
CA PRO A 19 10.47 -6.20 0.05
C PRO A 19 9.61 -7.39 0.52
N HIS A 20 8.29 -7.25 0.54
CA HIS A 20 7.38 -8.31 0.99
C HIS A 20 7.11 -9.38 -0.09
N ARG A 21 7.52 -9.17 -1.34
CA ARG A 21 7.24 -10.12 -2.43
C ARG A 21 7.75 -11.53 -2.13
N ARG A 22 9.00 -11.67 -1.66
CA ARG A 22 9.58 -12.98 -1.31
C ARG A 22 8.86 -13.64 -0.14
N THR A 23 8.44 -12.86 0.86
CA THR A 23 7.65 -13.39 1.98
C THR A 23 6.32 -13.93 1.48
N VAL A 24 5.63 -13.18 0.63
CA VAL A 24 4.35 -13.59 0.05
C VAL A 24 4.50 -14.85 -0.80
N GLU A 25 5.54 -14.92 -1.63
CA GLU A 25 5.86 -16.10 -2.43
C GLU A 25 6.06 -17.34 -1.55
N ALA A 26 6.90 -17.27 -0.52
CA ALA A 26 7.14 -18.38 0.40
C ALA A 26 5.86 -18.83 1.16
N LEU A 27 5.00 -17.88 1.54
CA LEU A 27 3.71 -18.21 2.16
C LEU A 27 2.80 -18.97 1.17
N ARG A 28 2.76 -18.53 -0.08
CA ARG A 28 1.95 -19.15 -1.13
C ARG A 28 2.48 -20.54 -1.51
N GLU A 29 3.80 -20.73 -1.58
CA GLU A 29 4.44 -22.03 -1.79
C GLU A 29 4.14 -23.02 -0.66
N ARG A 30 4.02 -22.54 0.59
CA ARG A 30 3.58 -23.35 1.74
C ARG A 30 2.09 -23.71 1.71
N GLY A 31 1.34 -23.17 0.76
CA GLY A 31 -0.10 -23.36 0.63
C GLY A 31 -0.94 -22.39 1.45
N ASP A 32 -0.37 -21.34 2.06
CA ASP A 32 -1.14 -20.36 2.83
C ASP A 32 -2.01 -19.47 1.90
N GLU A 33 -3.18 -19.05 2.39
CA GLU A 33 -3.97 -18.04 1.70
C GLU A 33 -3.50 -16.63 2.09
N VAL A 34 -3.11 -15.84 1.09
CA VAL A 34 -2.61 -14.47 1.32
C VAL A 34 -3.59 -13.44 0.75
N PHE A 35 -3.92 -12.47 1.58
CA PHE A 35 -4.79 -11.34 1.27
C PHE A 35 -4.02 -10.03 1.42
N PHE A 36 -4.29 -9.07 0.53
CA PHE A 36 -3.81 -7.69 0.66
C PHE A 36 -4.98 -6.73 0.70
N ALA A 37 -5.18 -6.06 1.83
CA ALA A 37 -6.09 -4.93 1.95
C ALA A 37 -5.33 -3.64 1.63
N SER A 38 -5.67 -2.99 0.52
CA SER A 38 -5.04 -1.74 0.08
C SER A 38 -6.06 -0.80 -0.53
N ARG A 39 -5.81 0.51 -0.47
CA ARG A 39 -6.62 1.52 -1.17
C ARG A 39 -6.44 1.46 -2.69
N ASN A 40 -5.26 1.06 -3.16
CA ASN A 40 -4.89 1.04 -4.58
C ASN A 40 -4.61 -0.39 -5.04
N LEU A 41 -5.67 -1.08 -5.47
CA LEU A 41 -5.59 -2.49 -5.89
C LEU A 41 -4.77 -2.68 -7.17
N GLN A 42 -4.84 -1.74 -8.11
CA GLN A 42 -4.05 -1.78 -9.35
C GLN A 42 -2.55 -1.74 -9.06
N ALA A 43 -2.15 -0.97 -8.05
CA ALA A 43 -0.75 -0.94 -7.61
C ALA A 43 -0.32 -2.29 -6.99
N MET A 44 -1.24 -3.02 -6.32
CA MET A 44 -0.92 -4.32 -5.73
C MET A 44 -0.66 -5.36 -6.80
N GLU A 45 -1.45 -5.34 -7.87
CA GLU A 45 -1.27 -6.24 -8.99
C GLU A 45 0.12 -6.09 -9.62
N LYS A 46 0.63 -4.87 -9.75
CA LYS A 46 2.00 -4.64 -10.26
C LYS A 46 3.10 -5.28 -9.41
N VAL A 47 2.87 -5.48 -8.10
CA VAL A 47 3.89 -6.01 -7.17
C VAL A 47 3.75 -7.52 -6.98
N PHE A 48 2.54 -8.04 -6.92
CA PHE A 48 2.25 -9.43 -6.52
C PHE A 48 1.67 -10.29 -7.66
N VAL A 49 1.66 -9.79 -8.90
CA VAL A 49 1.29 -10.57 -10.08
C VAL A 49 1.95 -11.95 -10.07
N GLY A 50 1.14 -12.96 -10.38
CA GLY A 50 1.56 -14.36 -10.44
C GLY A 50 1.64 -15.10 -9.10
N LEU A 51 1.52 -14.43 -7.94
CA LEU A 51 1.65 -15.10 -6.64
C LEU A 51 0.33 -15.66 -6.08
N GLY A 52 -0.79 -15.44 -6.78
CA GLY A 52 -2.10 -15.93 -6.33
C GLY A 52 -2.60 -15.26 -5.05
N VAL A 53 -2.27 -13.98 -4.88
CA VAL A 53 -2.74 -13.13 -3.78
C VAL A 53 -4.16 -12.64 -4.07
N ARG A 54 -5.01 -12.57 -3.04
CA ARG A 54 -6.35 -11.98 -3.14
C ARG A 54 -6.32 -10.53 -2.67
N TYR A 55 -6.79 -9.61 -3.50
CA TYR A 55 -6.86 -8.20 -3.13
C TYR A 55 -8.23 -7.84 -2.54
N LEU A 56 -8.20 -7.08 -1.46
CA LEU A 56 -9.36 -6.54 -0.78
C LEU A 56 -9.24 -5.02 -0.76
N GLN A 57 -10.36 -4.33 -0.94
CA GLN A 57 -10.37 -2.88 -0.78
C GLN A 57 -10.20 -2.55 0.70
N ALA A 58 -9.15 -1.79 1.05
CA ALA A 58 -9.02 -1.26 2.40
C ALA A 58 -10.08 -0.17 2.63
N PRO A 59 -10.67 -0.08 3.83
CA PRO A 59 -11.51 1.06 4.17
C PRO A 59 -10.68 2.34 4.15
N PHE A 60 -11.20 3.40 3.55
CA PHE A 60 -10.57 4.72 3.61
C PHE A 60 -11.63 5.80 3.71
N LYS A 61 -11.27 6.92 4.35
CA LYS A 61 -12.15 8.09 4.45
C LYS A 61 -12.33 8.72 3.06
N CYS A 62 -13.52 8.57 2.48
CA CYS A 62 -13.88 9.20 1.21
C CYS A 62 -14.32 10.66 1.36
N SER A 63 -14.67 11.09 2.57
CA SER A 63 -15.03 12.48 2.85
C SER A 63 -13.79 13.36 2.94
N PRO A 64 -13.91 14.67 2.62
CA PRO A 64 -12.84 15.62 2.83
C PRO A 64 -12.34 15.61 4.29
N PRO A 65 -11.05 15.87 4.53
CA PRO A 65 -10.56 16.07 5.87
C PRO A 65 -11.27 17.28 6.49
N THR A 66 -11.76 17.12 7.73
CA THR A 66 -12.44 18.19 8.47
C THR A 66 -11.50 19.34 8.79
N HIS A 67 -10.23 19.01 8.99
CA HIS A 67 -9.13 19.96 9.17
C HIS A 67 -8.15 19.75 8.03
N PRO A 68 -8.06 20.68 7.06
CA PRO A 68 -7.09 20.60 5.98
C PRO A 68 -5.68 20.50 6.54
N ILE A 69 -4.88 19.57 6.02
CA ILE A 69 -3.46 19.51 6.36
C ILE A 69 -2.78 20.67 5.63
N GLU A 70 -2.22 21.62 6.38
CA GLU A 70 -1.41 22.69 5.79
C GLU A 70 -0.25 22.09 4.99
N LYS A 71 0.03 22.66 3.82
CA LYS A 71 1.16 22.20 3.01
C LYS A 71 2.45 22.41 3.81
N THR A 72 3.18 21.32 4.07
CA THR A 72 4.54 21.42 4.60
C THR A 72 5.40 22.20 3.62
N VAL A 73 5.82 23.40 4.02
CA VAL A 73 6.80 24.20 3.27
C VAL A 73 8.18 23.59 3.46
N ALA A 74 8.66 22.88 2.45
CA ALA A 74 10.06 22.45 2.40
C ALA A 74 11.00 23.66 2.33
N PHE A 75 12.24 23.50 2.81
CA PHE A 75 13.28 24.54 2.80
C PHE A 75 13.44 25.26 1.44
N ALA A 76 13.23 24.54 0.33
CA ALA A 76 13.26 25.10 -1.02
C ALA A 76 12.23 26.22 -1.27
N HIS A 77 11.08 26.21 -0.58
CA HIS A 77 10.03 27.22 -0.73
C HIS A 77 10.34 28.54 0.00
N VAL A 78 11.27 28.51 0.97
CA VAL A 78 11.66 29.69 1.76
C VAL A 78 12.59 30.62 0.96
N ARG A 79 13.09 30.16 -0.20
CA ARG A 79 14.18 30.84 -0.93
C ARG A 79 13.72 31.72 -2.11
N THR A 80 12.41 31.83 -2.35
CA THR A 80 11.85 32.55 -3.51
C THR A 80 11.46 34.01 -3.25
N ASP A 81 11.71 34.54 -2.04
CA ASP A 81 11.29 35.89 -1.60
C ASP A 81 12.47 36.88 -1.40
N ARG A 82 13.52 36.81 -2.23
CA ARG A 82 14.59 37.84 -2.24
C ARG A 82 14.98 38.26 -3.64
#